data_AF-A0A1B7VJZ7-F1
#
_entry.id   AF-A0A1B7VJZ7-F1
#
_cell.length_a   1.000
_cell.length_b   1.000
_cell.length_c   1.000
_cell.angle_alpha   90.00
_cell.angle_beta   90.00
_cell.angle_gamma   90.00
#
_symmetry.space_group_name_H-M   'P 1'
#
loop_
_entity.id
_entity.type
_entity.pdbx_description
1 polymer ?
#
loop_
_entity_poly.entity_id
_entity_poly.type
_entity_poly.pdbx_seq_one_letter_code
_entity_poly.pdbx_strand_id
1 'polypeptide(L)'
;MDGDHNYEGVKKDFLKYRNLVREGGIIVFHDIVPDYFTRHGVKTGRWVGGVPIFWNEIKSLYQHWEFIENTDQDGLGIGVIQYSGKITFPEGDN
;
A
#
# COMPACT_ATOMS: atom_id res chain seq x y z
N MET A 1 2.24 6.62 1.45
CA MET A 1 1.21 6.63 0.40
C MET A 1 -0.07 6.16 1.04
N ASP A 2 -1.00 7.09 1.32
CA ASP A 2 -2.32 6.77 1.91
C ASP A 2 -3.43 6.86 0.89
N GLY A 3 -3.24 7.69 -0.15
CA GLY A 3 -4.22 7.94 -1.19
C GLY A 3 -5.63 8.15 -0.66
N ASP A 4 -5.79 9.11 0.27
CA ASP A 4 -7.02 9.46 0.99
C ASP A 4 -7.73 8.33 1.76
N HIS A 5 -7.00 7.23 1.99
CA HIS A 5 -7.44 5.95 2.57
C HIS A 5 -8.44 5.20 1.68
N ASN A 6 -8.71 5.61 0.45
CA ASN A 6 -9.53 4.81 -0.47
C ASN A 6 -8.65 4.02 -1.46
N TYR A 7 -9.14 2.86 -1.90
CA TYR A 7 -8.38 1.97 -2.80
C TYR A 7 -8.01 2.65 -4.13
N GLU A 8 -8.95 3.35 -4.75
CA GLU A 8 -8.72 4.02 -6.03
C GLU A 8 -7.76 5.21 -5.88
N GLY A 9 -7.78 5.89 -4.74
CA GLY A 9 -6.91 7.00 -4.38
C GLY A 9 -5.47 6.53 -4.26
N VAL A 10 -5.22 5.48 -3.48
CA VAL A 10 -3.86 4.94 -3.32
C VAL A 10 -3.32 4.33 -4.61
N LYS A 11 -4.17 3.64 -5.38
CA LYS A 11 -3.81 3.11 -6.70
C LYS A 11 -3.46 4.22 -7.68
N LYS A 12 -4.27 5.28 -7.75
CA LYS A 12 -4.04 6.42 -8.62
C LYS A 12 -2.77 7.18 -8.26
N ASP A 13 -2.54 7.44 -6.97
CA ASP A 13 -1.31 8.06 -6.51
C ASP A 13 -0.10 7.21 -6.90
N PHE A 14 -0.19 5.89 -6.72
CA PHE A 14 0.90 4.99 -7.07
C PHE A 14 1.24 5.03 -8.56
N LEU A 15 0.25 4.82 -9.42
CA LEU A 15 0.47 4.81 -10.86
C LEU A 15 1.00 6.16 -11.36
N LYS A 16 0.47 7.27 -10.81
CA LYS A 16 0.89 8.62 -11.19
C LYS A 16 2.31 8.96 -10.77
N TYR A 17 2.71 8.58 -9.56
CA TYR A 17 3.97 9.06 -8.97
C TYR A 17 5.11 8.04 -9.02
N ARG A 18 4.85 6.73 -9.18
CA ARG A 18 5.90 5.69 -9.14
C ARG A 18 7.02 5.95 -10.17
N ASN A 19 6.66 6.43 -11.36
CA ASN A 19 7.61 6.66 -12.45
C ASN A 19 8.47 7.93 -12.26
N LEU A 20 8.19 8.74 -11.23
CA LEU A 20 9.04 9.84 -10.81
C LEU A 20 10.14 9.40 -9.84
N VAL A 21 10.04 8.17 -9.30
CA VAL A 21 11.05 7.58 -8.43
C VAL A 21 12.14 6.98 -9.30
N ARG A 22 13.41 7.31 -9.00
CA ARG A 22 14.55 6.71 -9.73
C ARG A 22 14.58 5.19 -9.57
N GLU A 23 15.19 4.48 -10.52
CA GLU A 23 15.44 3.04 -10.41
C GLU A 23 16.15 2.72 -9.08
N GLY A 24 15.64 1.69 -8.39
CA GLY A 24 16.11 1.26 -7.06
C GLY A 24 15.75 2.22 -5.92
N GLY A 25 14.98 3.28 -6.19
CA GLY A 25 14.42 4.18 -5.17
C GLY A 25 13.34 3.50 -4.34
N ILE A 26 12.85 4.18 -3.31
CA ILE A 26 11.93 3.60 -2.32
C ILE A 26 10.56 4.28 -2.40
N ILE A 27 9.50 3.48 -2.35
CA ILE A 27 8.11 3.95 -2.17
C ILE A 27 7.57 3.33 -0.89
N VAL A 28 6.94 4.16 -0.06
CA VAL A 28 6.47 3.77 1.28
C VAL A 28 4.95 3.92 1.38
N PHE A 29 4.30 2.90 1.91
CA PHE A 29 2.89 2.81 2.26
C PHE A 29 2.77 2.75 3.79
N HIS A 30 1.81 3.49 4.33
CA HIS A 30 1.36 3.37 5.70
C HIS A 30 0.08 2.54 5.72
N ASP A 31 -0.32 2.11 6.92
CA ASP A 31 -1.62 1.47 7.12
C ASP A 31 -1.79 0.19 6.27
N ILE A 32 -0.72 -0.60 6.16
CA ILE A 32 -0.71 -1.85 5.39
C ILE A 32 -1.40 -3.03 6.09
N VAL A 33 -1.65 -2.91 7.39
CA VAL A 33 -2.40 -3.91 8.17
C VAL A 33 -3.88 -3.53 8.15
N PRO A 34 -4.81 -4.45 7.82
CA PRO A 34 -6.24 -4.20 7.89
C PRO A 34 -6.71 -3.79 9.30
N ASP A 35 -7.59 -2.80 9.39
CA ASP A 35 -8.27 -2.45 10.64
C ASP A 35 -9.29 -3.53 11.07
N TYR A 36 -9.81 -3.40 12.30
CA TYR A 36 -10.79 -4.33 12.87
C TYR A 36 -12.14 -4.25 12.17
N PHE A 37 -12.50 -3.10 11.60
CA PHE A 37 -13.73 -3.01 10.82
C PHE A 37 -13.63 -3.87 9.57
N THR A 38 -12.51 -3.82 8.87
CA THR A 38 -12.22 -4.59 7.66
C THR A 38 -12.08 -6.08 7.95
N ARG A 39 -11.40 -6.46 9.05
CA ARG A 39 -11.19 -7.88 9.40
C ARG A 39 -12.37 -8.55 10.10
N HIS A 40 -13.07 -7.81 10.95
CA HIS A 40 -14.03 -8.39 11.90
C HIS A 40 -15.39 -7.68 11.92
N GLY A 41 -15.57 -6.59 11.16
CA GLY A 41 -16.78 -5.78 11.20
C GLY A 41 -16.92 -4.93 12.46
N VAL A 42 -15.87 -4.82 13.28
CA VAL A 42 -15.89 -4.10 14.56
C VAL A 42 -15.41 -2.67 14.34
N LYS A 43 -16.28 -1.69 14.61
CA LYS A 43 -15.92 -0.28 14.52
C LYS A 43 -15.04 0.13 15.68
N THR A 44 -13.91 0.74 15.36
CA THR A 44 -12.99 1.38 16.32
C THR A 44 -12.75 2.83 15.91
N GLY A 45 -11.80 3.51 16.56
CA GLY A 45 -11.32 4.83 16.13
C GLY A 45 -10.28 4.77 15.00
N ARG A 46 -9.94 3.58 14.50
CA ARG A 46 -8.96 3.38 13.42
C ARG A 46 -9.69 3.17 12.10
N TRP A 47 -9.07 3.68 11.03
CA TRP A 47 -9.55 3.51 9.67
C TRP A 47 -8.36 3.51 8.70
N VAL A 48 -8.07 2.34 8.13
CA VAL A 48 -6.98 2.16 7.14
C VAL A 48 -7.50 2.13 5.70
N GLY A 49 -8.82 1.98 5.56
CA GLY A 49 -9.52 1.96 4.28
C GLY A 49 -8.95 0.97 3.27
N GLY A 50 -8.67 1.43 2.04
CA GLY A 50 -8.29 0.59 0.91
C GLY A 50 -6.78 0.31 0.78
N VAL A 51 -5.94 0.89 1.62
CA VAL A 51 -4.47 0.75 1.52
C VAL A 51 -3.99 -0.70 1.70
N PRO A 52 -4.46 -1.49 2.69
CA PRO A 52 -4.06 -2.88 2.82
C PRO A 52 -4.41 -3.75 1.60
N ILE A 53 -5.52 -3.43 0.92
CA ILE A 53 -5.96 -4.16 -0.27
C ILE A 53 -4.96 -3.92 -1.39
N PHE A 54 -4.72 -2.64 -1.70
CA PHE A 54 -3.79 -2.26 -2.76
C PHE A 54 -2.34 -2.73 -2.46
N TRP A 55 -1.90 -2.63 -1.22
CA TRP A 55 -0.60 -3.15 -0.79
C TRP A 55 -0.43 -4.63 -1.12
N ASN A 56 -1.42 -5.46 -0.78
CA ASN A 56 -1.36 -6.90 -1.05
C ASN A 56 -1.36 -7.24 -2.54
N GLU A 57 -1.94 -6.40 -3.40
CA GLU A 57 -1.90 -6.57 -4.85
C GLU A 57 -0.50 -6.32 -5.42
N ILE A 58 0.21 -5.29 -4.94
CA ILE A 58 1.47 -4.86 -5.58
C ILE A 58 2.72 -5.42 -4.92
N LYS A 59 2.69 -5.78 -3.63
CA LYS A 59 3.93 -6.04 -2.87
C LYS A 59 4.77 -7.18 -3.46
N SER A 60 4.12 -8.22 -3.99
CA SER A 60 4.80 -9.38 -4.58
C SER A 60 5.46 -9.08 -5.94
N LEU A 61 5.07 -7.99 -6.60
CA LEU A 61 5.67 -7.56 -7.86
C LEU A 61 7.04 -6.92 -7.65
N TYR A 62 7.30 -6.41 -6.45
CA TYR A 62 8.52 -5.70 -6.09
C TYR A 62 9.32 -6.44 -5.02
N GLN A 63 10.61 -6.10 -4.92
CA GLN A 63 11.33 -6.33 -3.67
C GLN A 63 10.70 -5.43 -2.59
N HIS A 64 10.27 -6.03 -1.49
CA HIS A 64 9.51 -5.34 -0.45
C HIS A 64 9.94 -5.72 0.97
N TRP A 65 9.55 -4.86 1.91
CA TRP A 65 9.68 -5.06 3.35
C TRP A 65 8.41 -4.59 4.05
N GLU A 66 8.07 -5.26 5.15
CA GLU A 66 6.95 -4.89 6.01
C GLU A 66 7.49 -4.67 7.43
N PHE A 67 7.13 -3.53 8.02
CA PHE A 67 7.45 -3.18 9.40
C PHE A 67 6.14 -3.16 10.18
N ILE A 68 5.85 -4.28 10.82
CA ILE A 68 4.60 -4.54 11.55
C ILE A 68 4.98 -5.03 12.95
N GLU A 69 4.45 -4.39 13.99
CA GLU A 69 4.67 -4.82 15.37
C GLU A 69 3.86 -6.08 15.68
N ASN A 70 2.57 -6.08 15.32
CA ASN A 70 1.71 -7.25 15.42
C ASN A 70 0.74 -7.31 14.23
N THR A 71 0.72 -8.44 13.51
CA THR A 71 -0.18 -8.63 12.36
C THR A 71 -1.65 -8.62 12.73
N ASP A 72 -1.97 -8.89 14.00
CA ASP A 72 -3.33 -8.87 14.51
C ASP A 72 -3.76 -7.49 15.03
N GLN A 73 -2.89 -6.47 15.05
CA GLN A 73 -3.18 -5.14 15.59
C GLN A 73 -4.22 -4.36 14.75
N ASP A 74 -4.98 -3.45 15.36
CA ASP A 74 -6.01 -2.65 14.68
C ASP A 74 -5.43 -1.57 13.74
N GLY A 75 -5.01 -1.97 12.53
CA GLY A 75 -4.48 -1.09 11.49
C GLY A 75 -2.97 -0.84 11.55
N LEU A 76 -2.50 0.27 10.97
CA LEU A 76 -1.10 0.71 10.98
C LEU A 76 -0.15 -0.22 10.19
N GLY A 77 1.15 -0.11 10.48
CA GLY A 77 2.22 -0.81 9.77
C GLY A 77 2.76 -0.01 8.58
N ILE A 78 4.02 -0.26 8.24
CA ILE A 78 4.70 0.39 7.11
C ILE A 78 5.11 -0.67 6.08
N GLY A 79 4.65 -0.50 4.85
CA GLY A 79 5.09 -1.27 3.69
C GLY A 79 6.09 -0.47 2.87
N VAL A 80 7.17 -1.11 2.46
CA VAL A 80 8.23 -0.50 1.66
C VAL A 80 8.44 -1.34 0.42
N ILE A 81 8.45 -0.72 -0.76
CA ILE A 81 8.93 -1.36 -1.99
C ILE A 81 10.15 -0.64 -2.53
N GLN A 82 11.04 -1.40 -3.15
CA GLN A 82 12.08 -0.86 -4.01
C GLN A 82 11.55 -0.75 -5.44
N TYR A 83 11.45 0.47 -5.95
CA TYR A 83 10.95 0.75 -7.29
C TYR A 83 11.87 0.17 -8.36
N SER A 84 11.25 -0.44 -9.38
CA SER A 84 11.88 -0.80 -10.63
C SER A 84 10.97 -0.47 -11.80
N GLY A 85 11.49 0.29 -12.76
CA GLY A 85 10.79 0.67 -13.99
C GLY A 85 10.57 -0.50 -14.96
N LYS A 86 11.13 -1.68 -14.66
CA LYS A 86 10.87 -2.91 -15.43
C LYS A 86 9.51 -3.54 -15.11
N ILE A 87 8.92 -3.18 -13.98
CA ILE A 87 7.61 -3.68 -13.56
C ILE A 87 6.54 -2.81 -14.21
N THR A 88 5.73 -3.44 -15.06
CA THR A 88 4.62 -2.83 -15.78
C THR A 88 3.29 -3.34 -15.22
N PHE A 89 2.28 -2.46 -15.22
CA PHE A 89 0.93 -2.81 -14.79
C PHE A 89 0.02 -2.93 -16.01
N PRO A 90 -0.85 -3.98 -16.07
CA PRO A 90 -1.76 -4.17 -17.20
C PRO A 90 -2.72 -2.99 -17.44
N GLU A 91 -3.04 -2.21 -16.41
CA GLU A 91 -4.02 -1.12 -16.46
C GLU A 91 -3.43 0.29 -16.64
N GLY A 92 -2.15 0.40 -17.03
CA GLY A 92 -1.65 1.60 -17.73
C GLY A 92 -0.58 2.41 -17.01
N ASP A 93 0.58 2.51 -17.68
CA ASP A 93 1.60 3.55 -17.53
C ASP A 93 1.33 4.69 -18.53
N ASN A 94 0.11 5.26 -18.53
CA ASN A 94 -0.25 6.37 -19.42
C ASN A 94 -0.09 7.73 -18.74
#